data_AF-A0A1M7YK48-F1
#
_entry.id   AF-A0A1M7YK48-F1
#
_cell.length_a   1.000
_cell.length_b   1.000
_cell.length_c   1.000
_cell.angle_alpha   90.00
_cell.angle_beta   90.00
_cell.angle_gamma   90.00
#
_symmetry.space_group_name_H-M   'P 1'
#
loop_
_entity.id
_entity.type
_entity.pdbx_description
1 polymer ?
#
loop_
_entity_poly.entity_id
_entity_poly.type
_entity_poly.pdbx_seq_one_letter_code
_entity_poly.pdbx_strand_id
1 'polypeptide(L)'
;MFYVVKTTILDSFFSNPESIPPSFLRESERIMYEICTKVPKPSTERRLYFEHGWCTKSYKWLAHVCGEYPTLQEARAAIIKKLGYDIRLVITQEDTGKDRDVVEIIKIGKYVPLDFDDIFSWSEDIRSRISAETTDDELTAFVEEFEEMVNEHGYTAGNKDDLFCMLETCRQKVPDSWEEILADPK
;
A
#
# COMPACT_ATOMS: atom_id res chain seq x y z
N MET A 1 16.01 -24.90 -5.12
CA MET A 1 15.84 -23.45 -4.95
C MET A 1 14.91 -23.28 -3.76
N PHE A 2 15.22 -22.40 -2.81
CA PHE A 2 14.40 -22.18 -1.61
C PHE A 2 13.93 -20.73 -1.59
N TYR A 3 12.74 -20.51 -1.03
CA TYR A 3 12.13 -19.20 -0.91
C TYR A 3 12.23 -18.74 0.54
N VAL A 4 12.66 -17.50 0.74
CA VAL A 4 12.80 -16.87 2.05
C VAL A 4 11.73 -15.82 2.19
N VAL A 5 10.78 -16.03 3.10
CA VAL A 5 9.80 -14.99 3.44
C VAL A 5 10.46 -14.02 4.41
N LYS A 6 10.61 -12.76 4.06
CA LYS A 6 11.09 -11.66 4.91
C LYS A 6 9.94 -10.71 5.17
N THR A 7 9.53 -10.58 6.42
CA THR A 7 8.59 -9.52 6.82
C THR A 7 9.38 -8.36 7.40
N THR A 8 8.94 -7.13 7.14
CA THR A 8 9.49 -5.95 7.81
C THR A 8 8.47 -5.47 8.85
N ILE A 9 8.83 -5.51 10.14
CA ILE A 9 7.95 -5.10 11.25
C ILE A 9 8.59 -3.93 12.00
N LEU A 10 7.83 -2.85 12.22
CA LEU A 10 8.19 -1.68 13.03
C LEU A 10 8.22 -2.05 14.55
N ASP A 11 9.18 -1.56 15.38
CA ASP A 11 9.32 -2.00 16.81
C ASP A 11 8.09 -1.78 17.68
N SER A 12 7.18 -0.87 17.29
CA SER A 12 5.96 -0.54 18.04
C SER A 12 5.12 -1.78 18.37
N PHE A 13 5.25 -2.86 17.59
CA PHE A 13 4.50 -4.11 17.73
C PHE A 13 5.00 -5.07 18.84
N PHE A 14 6.23 -4.92 19.36
CA PHE A 14 6.80 -5.90 20.29
C PHE A 14 6.64 -5.56 21.77
N SER A 15 6.12 -4.38 22.12
CA SER A 15 6.17 -3.90 23.51
C SER A 15 4.93 -4.28 24.33
N ASN A 16 3.74 -4.39 23.71
CA ASN A 16 2.52 -4.87 24.36
C ASN A 16 1.40 -5.13 23.31
N PRO A 17 1.11 -6.39 22.92
CA PRO A 17 0.12 -6.70 21.88
C PRO A 17 -1.33 -6.34 22.27
N GLU A 18 -1.62 -6.18 23.56
CA GLU A 18 -2.94 -5.79 24.07
C GLU A 18 -3.16 -4.26 24.13
N SER A 19 -2.11 -3.46 23.89
CA SER A 19 -2.20 -1.99 23.92
C SER A 19 -2.14 -1.35 22.54
N ILE A 20 -2.40 -2.10 21.46
CA ILE A 20 -2.45 -1.55 20.10
C ILE A 20 -3.81 -0.85 19.96
N PRO A 21 -3.88 0.49 19.93
CA PRO A 21 -5.14 1.17 19.73
C PRO A 21 -5.71 0.80 18.35
N PRO A 22 -7.04 0.78 18.16
CA PRO A 22 -7.64 0.44 16.87
C PRO A 22 -7.14 1.31 15.70
N SER A 23 -6.69 2.55 15.98
CA SER A 23 -6.04 3.42 15.00
C SER A 23 -4.70 2.89 14.48
N PHE A 24 -4.00 2.05 15.24
CA PHE A 24 -2.77 1.36 14.84
C PHE A 24 -3.03 0.05 14.08
N LEU A 25 -4.25 -0.50 14.08
CA LEU A 25 -4.59 -1.60 13.16
C LEU A 25 -4.56 -1.15 11.68
N ARG A 26 -4.66 0.16 11.42
CA ARG A 26 -4.29 0.77 10.12
C ARG A 26 -2.82 0.50 9.73
N GLU A 27 -1.94 0.13 10.67
CA GLU A 27 -0.55 -0.24 10.36
C GLU A 27 -0.37 -1.71 9.96
N SER A 28 -1.35 -2.59 10.21
CA SER A 28 -1.32 -3.95 9.69
C SER A 28 -1.36 -3.99 8.15
N GLU A 29 -1.88 -2.92 7.54
CA GLU A 29 -1.93 -2.67 6.09
C GLU A 29 -0.58 -2.21 5.49
N ARG A 30 0.42 -1.94 6.33
CA ARG A 30 1.80 -1.60 5.95
C ARG A 30 2.76 -2.79 6.07
N ILE A 31 2.29 -3.94 6.55
CA ILE A 31 3.14 -5.12 6.69
C ILE A 31 3.32 -5.76 5.31
N MET A 32 4.50 -5.50 4.74
CA MET A 32 4.94 -6.11 3.48
C MET A 32 5.76 -7.36 3.77
N TYR A 33 5.43 -8.44 3.05
CA TYR A 33 6.17 -9.70 3.06
C TYR A 33 6.92 -9.82 1.74
N GLU A 34 8.23 -9.80 1.78
CA GLU A 34 9.08 -10.06 0.63
C GLU A 34 9.33 -11.57 0.56
N ILE A 35 9.10 -12.19 -0.59
CA ILE A 35 9.57 -13.55 -0.86
C ILE A 35 10.83 -13.44 -1.71
N CYS A 36 11.95 -13.94 -1.18
CA CYS A 36 13.26 -13.84 -1.79
C CYS A 36 13.81 -15.22 -2.20
N THR A 37 14.70 -15.26 -3.19
CA THR A 37 15.43 -16.49 -3.60
C THR A 37 16.71 -16.73 -2.79
N LYS A 38 17.14 -15.71 -2.03
CA LYS A 38 18.30 -15.77 -1.15
C LYS A 38 17.96 -15.29 0.24
N VAL A 39 18.66 -15.86 1.20
CA VAL A 39 18.66 -15.40 2.59
C VAL A 39 19.21 -13.97 2.63
N PRO A 40 18.44 -12.99 3.16
CA PRO A 40 18.97 -11.65 3.39
C PRO A 40 20.21 -11.75 4.27
N LYS A 41 21.32 -11.12 3.85
CA LYS A 41 22.48 -11.02 4.74
C LYS A 41 22.07 -10.15 5.93
N PRO A 42 22.17 -10.65 7.19
CA PRO A 42 21.86 -9.83 8.35
C PRO A 42 22.75 -8.59 8.34
N SER A 43 22.19 -7.41 8.61
CA SER A 43 23.00 -6.23 8.86
C SER A 43 23.65 -6.23 10.25
N THR A 44 23.23 -7.14 11.15
CA THR A 44 23.73 -7.29 12.52
C THR A 44 23.93 -8.77 12.89
N GLU A 45 24.88 -9.04 13.80
CA GLU A 45 25.36 -10.40 14.13
C GLU A 45 24.38 -11.27 14.95
N ARG A 46 23.25 -10.74 15.43
CA ARG A 46 22.28 -11.54 16.21
C ARG A 46 21.16 -12.10 15.34
N ARG A 47 21.28 -13.39 15.05
CA ARG A 47 20.19 -14.24 14.55
C ARG A 47 19.52 -14.93 15.75
N LEU A 48 18.21 -14.74 15.90
CA LEU A 48 17.39 -15.53 16.83
C LEU A 48 16.73 -16.65 16.03
N TYR A 49 17.16 -17.89 16.22
CA TYR A 49 16.57 -19.03 15.53
C TYR A 49 15.29 -19.49 16.23
N PHE A 50 14.25 -19.82 15.46
CA PHE A 50 13.05 -20.49 15.91
C PHE A 50 12.78 -21.70 15.00
N GLU A 51 11.89 -22.60 15.43
CA GLU A 51 11.68 -23.95 14.85
C GLU A 51 11.48 -23.99 13.33
N HIS A 52 11.05 -22.87 12.72
CA HIS A 52 10.83 -22.73 11.27
C HIS A 52 11.49 -21.48 10.67
N GLY A 53 12.59 -20.98 11.25
CA GLY A 53 13.20 -19.76 10.75
C GLY A 53 14.23 -19.06 11.63
N TRP A 54 14.58 -17.84 11.24
CA TRP A 54 15.39 -16.94 12.08
C TRP A 54 14.88 -15.51 12.02
N CYS A 55 15.07 -14.78 13.11
CA CYS A 55 14.80 -13.36 13.21
C CYS A 55 16.11 -12.57 13.18
N THR A 56 16.18 -11.49 12.41
CA THR A 56 17.27 -10.51 12.50
C THR A 56 16.71 -9.14 12.86
N LYS A 57 17.39 -8.42 13.76
CA LYS A 57 17.05 -7.04 14.11
C LYS A 57 18.03 -6.09 13.41
N SER A 58 17.65 -5.51 12.28
CA SER A 58 18.57 -4.67 11.50
C SER A 58 18.70 -3.25 12.05
N TYR A 59 17.67 -2.74 12.72
CA TYR A 59 17.65 -1.44 13.41
C TYR A 59 16.77 -1.53 14.67
N LYS A 60 16.82 -0.49 15.54
CA LYS A 60 15.94 -0.42 16.73
C LYS A 60 14.48 -0.70 16.37
N TRP A 61 14.05 -0.42 15.14
CA TRP A 61 12.67 -0.50 14.69
C TRP A 61 12.40 -1.50 13.57
N LEU A 62 13.28 -2.46 13.32
CA LEU A 62 13.09 -3.42 12.23
C LEU A 62 13.40 -4.85 12.66
N ALA A 63 12.40 -5.72 12.61
CA ALA A 63 12.58 -7.16 12.75
C ALA A 63 12.27 -7.87 11.42
N HIS A 64 13.18 -8.75 10.99
CA HIS A 64 12.99 -9.64 9.83
C HIS A 64 12.74 -11.05 10.32
N VAL A 65 11.53 -11.57 10.17
CA VAL A 65 11.23 -12.99 10.41
C VAL A 65 11.41 -13.71 9.09
N CYS A 66 12.35 -14.67 9.05
CA CYS A 66 12.70 -15.46 7.86
C CYS A 66 12.20 -16.89 8.02
N GLY A 67 11.53 -17.45 6.99
CA GLY A 67 11.24 -18.89 6.89
C GLY A 67 11.67 -19.41 5.52
N GLU A 68 12.23 -20.61 5.47
CA GLU A 68 12.67 -21.26 4.21
C GLU A 68 11.61 -22.23 3.71
N TYR A 69 11.21 -22.07 2.45
CA TYR A 69 10.16 -22.88 1.83
C TYR A 69 10.65 -23.49 0.51
N PRO A 70 10.34 -24.77 0.23
CA PRO A 70 10.70 -25.44 -1.03
C PRO A 70 10.09 -24.80 -2.28
N THR A 71 8.90 -24.21 -2.16
CA THR A 71 8.17 -23.59 -3.27
C THR A 71 7.60 -22.21 -2.93
N LEU A 72 7.36 -21.40 -3.97
CA LEU A 72 6.71 -20.08 -3.83
C LEU A 72 5.29 -20.21 -3.26
N GLN A 73 4.57 -21.26 -3.67
CA GLN A 73 3.21 -21.53 -3.20
C GLN A 73 3.19 -21.87 -1.70
N GLU A 74 4.15 -22.65 -1.20
CA GLU A 74 4.28 -22.93 0.22
C GLU A 74 4.66 -21.68 1.03
N ALA A 75 5.54 -20.84 0.49
CA ALA A 75 5.88 -19.55 1.12
C ALA A 75 4.63 -18.64 1.27
N ARG A 76 3.83 -18.51 0.21
CA ARG A 76 2.55 -17.79 0.23
C ARG A 76 1.56 -18.39 1.23
N ALA A 77 1.39 -19.71 1.21
CA ALA A 77 0.49 -20.41 2.11
C ALA A 77 0.88 -20.24 3.59
N ALA A 78 2.19 -20.19 3.88
CA ALA A 78 2.68 -19.94 5.22
C ALA A 78 2.38 -18.51 5.71
N ILE A 79 2.50 -17.50 4.83
CA ILE A 79 2.11 -16.11 5.12
C ILE A 79 0.62 -16.05 5.48
N ILE A 80 -0.24 -16.59 4.61
CA ILE A 80 -1.71 -16.62 4.81
C ILE A 80 -2.05 -17.35 6.12
N LYS A 81 -1.52 -18.56 6.33
CA LYS A 81 -1.78 -19.36 7.52
C LYS A 81 -1.34 -18.64 8.80
N LYS A 82 -0.23 -17.92 8.77
CA LYS A 82 0.32 -17.24 9.94
C LYS A 82 -0.52 -16.03 10.36
N LEU A 83 -1.12 -15.34 9.39
CA LEU A 83 -1.77 -14.05 9.61
C LEU A 83 -3.29 -14.14 9.59
N GLY A 84 -3.85 -15.21 9.01
CA GLY A 84 -5.29 -15.39 8.87
C GLY A 84 -5.94 -14.44 7.87
N TYR A 85 -5.14 -13.78 7.03
CA TYR A 85 -5.61 -12.86 5.99
C TYR A 85 -5.24 -13.39 4.60
N ASP A 86 -6.13 -13.14 3.64
CA ASP A 86 -5.84 -13.35 2.24
C ASP A 86 -4.84 -12.31 1.72
N ILE A 87 -4.20 -12.66 0.61
CA ILE A 87 -3.29 -11.77 -0.13
C ILE A 87 -4.13 -10.71 -0.83
N ARG A 88 -3.85 -9.43 -0.54
CA ARG A 88 -4.49 -8.27 -1.17
C ARG A 88 -3.81 -7.93 -2.49
N LEU A 89 -2.49 -7.86 -2.48
CA LEU A 89 -1.68 -7.44 -3.62
C LEU A 89 -0.39 -8.25 -3.66
N VAL A 90 -0.01 -8.69 -4.86
CA VAL A 90 1.29 -9.26 -5.17
C VAL A 90 1.99 -8.32 -6.13
N ILE A 91 3.14 -7.80 -5.74
CA ILE A 91 4.00 -6.98 -6.59
C ILE A 91 5.18 -7.87 -7.00
N THR A 92 5.35 -8.13 -8.28
CA THR A 92 6.40 -9.03 -8.76
C THR A 92 7.72 -8.31 -8.95
N GLN A 93 8.80 -9.07 -9.12
CA GLN A 93 10.12 -8.50 -9.41
C GLN A 93 10.10 -7.58 -10.64
N GLU A 94 9.37 -7.95 -11.70
CA GLU A 94 9.24 -7.16 -12.93
C GLU A 94 8.64 -5.78 -12.65
N ASP A 95 7.70 -5.71 -11.71
CA ASP A 95 6.99 -4.47 -11.33
C ASP A 95 7.84 -3.56 -10.43
N THR A 96 8.72 -4.13 -9.61
CA THR A 96 9.43 -3.36 -8.58
C THR A 96 10.72 -2.71 -9.04
N GLY A 97 11.38 -3.25 -10.07
CA GLY A 97 12.77 -2.88 -10.43
C GLY A 97 13.78 -3.04 -9.28
N LYS A 98 13.40 -3.75 -8.20
CA LYS A 98 14.18 -3.91 -6.97
C LYS A 98 15.24 -5.01 -7.10
N ASP A 99 15.99 -5.19 -6.01
CA ASP A 99 17.05 -6.19 -5.81
C ASP A 99 16.76 -7.53 -6.51
N ARG A 100 17.77 -8.08 -7.19
CA ARG A 100 17.65 -9.28 -8.05
C ARG A 100 17.14 -10.51 -7.30
N ASP A 101 17.20 -10.47 -5.98
CA ASP A 101 16.89 -11.59 -5.11
C ASP A 101 15.45 -11.56 -4.56
N VAL A 102 14.68 -10.47 -4.72
CA VAL A 102 13.25 -10.40 -4.35
C VAL A 102 12.41 -10.89 -5.53
N VAL A 103 11.61 -11.93 -5.29
CA VAL A 103 10.68 -12.50 -6.28
C VAL A 103 9.33 -11.79 -6.22
N GLU A 104 8.80 -11.59 -5.01
CA GLU A 104 7.48 -11.01 -4.78
C GLU A 104 7.45 -10.16 -3.52
N ILE A 105 6.62 -9.13 -3.54
CA ILE A 105 6.18 -8.40 -2.36
C ILE A 105 4.68 -8.65 -2.19
N ILE A 106 4.33 -9.25 -1.07
CA ILE A 106 2.96 -9.58 -0.70
C ILE A 106 2.47 -8.55 0.31
N LYS A 107 1.35 -7.91 -0.03
CA LYS A 107 0.53 -7.14 0.91
C LYS A 107 -0.73 -7.97 1.20
N ILE A 108 -1.06 -8.12 2.48
CA ILE A 108 -2.20 -8.90 2.95
C ILE A 108 -3.36 -7.99 3.40
N GLY A 109 -4.55 -8.58 3.56
CA GLY A 109 -5.71 -7.90 4.14
C GLY A 109 -6.71 -7.41 3.10
N LYS A 110 -7.56 -6.45 3.50
CA LYS A 110 -8.56 -5.82 2.63
C LYS A 110 -8.17 -4.37 2.35
N TYR A 111 -8.82 -3.76 1.35
CA TYR A 111 -8.75 -2.32 1.17
C TYR A 111 -9.66 -1.65 2.20
N VAL A 112 -9.16 -0.58 2.84
CA VAL A 112 -9.95 0.24 3.75
C VAL A 112 -10.53 1.42 3.00
N PRO A 113 -11.85 1.66 3.04
CA PRO A 113 -12.43 2.85 2.44
C PRO A 113 -11.85 4.10 3.07
N LEU A 114 -11.40 5.04 2.23
CA LEU A 114 -11.08 6.39 2.68
C LEU A 114 -12.36 7.12 3.10
N ASP A 115 -12.23 8.02 4.07
CA ASP A 115 -13.27 9.01 4.32
C ASP A 115 -13.18 10.16 3.30
N PHE A 116 -14.19 11.03 3.31
CA PHE A 116 -14.29 12.11 2.34
C PHE A 116 -13.15 13.12 2.45
N ASP A 117 -12.67 13.41 3.66
CA ASP A 117 -11.58 14.37 3.88
C ASP A 117 -10.26 13.81 3.33
N ASP A 118 -10.00 12.52 3.54
CA ASP A 118 -8.86 11.82 2.96
C ASP A 118 -8.96 11.77 1.42
N ILE A 119 -10.14 11.46 0.87
CA ILE A 119 -10.36 11.47 -0.60
C ILE A 119 -10.07 12.87 -1.17
N PHE A 120 -10.57 13.92 -0.52
CA PHE A 120 -10.34 15.29 -0.98
C PHE A 120 -8.86 15.68 -0.92
N SER A 121 -8.15 15.29 0.15
CA SER A 121 -6.73 15.56 0.32
C SER A 121 -5.87 14.80 -0.70
N TRP A 122 -6.14 13.51 -0.90
CA TRP A 122 -5.32 12.68 -1.78
C TRP A 122 -5.58 12.94 -3.27
N SER A 123 -6.76 13.47 -3.61
CA SER A 123 -7.12 13.79 -4.98
C SER A 123 -6.60 15.14 -5.46
N GLU A 124 -5.81 15.87 -4.67
CA GLU A 124 -5.34 17.22 -5.01
C GLU A 124 -4.68 17.31 -6.39
N ASP A 125 -3.74 16.41 -6.68
CA ASP A 125 -3.03 16.38 -7.96
C ASP A 125 -3.97 16.09 -9.13
N ILE A 126 -4.92 15.16 -8.96
CA ILE A 126 -5.93 14.84 -9.96
C ILE A 126 -6.87 16.03 -10.17
N ARG A 127 -7.37 16.64 -9.10
CA ARG A 127 -8.24 17.82 -9.16
C ARG A 127 -7.55 19.00 -9.84
N SER A 128 -6.24 19.15 -9.69
CA SER A 128 -5.46 20.21 -10.34
C SER A 128 -5.36 20.06 -11.86
N ARG A 129 -5.58 18.85 -12.40
CA ARG A 129 -5.56 18.54 -13.83
C ARG A 129 -6.91 18.72 -14.51
N ILE A 130 -7.98 18.89 -13.73
CA ILE A 130 -9.34 19.08 -14.24
C ILE A 130 -9.48 20.52 -14.75
N SER A 131 -10.01 20.65 -15.97
CA SER A 131 -10.41 21.90 -16.59
C SER A 131 -11.89 21.84 -16.99
N ALA A 132 -12.46 22.97 -17.40
CA ALA A 132 -13.85 23.02 -17.93
C ALA A 132 -14.05 22.10 -19.14
N GLU A 133 -12.98 21.84 -19.92
CA GLU A 133 -12.99 20.99 -21.11
C GLU A 133 -12.81 19.50 -20.80
N THR A 134 -12.48 19.13 -19.56
CA THR A 134 -12.31 17.72 -19.18
C THR A 134 -13.58 16.92 -19.42
N THR A 135 -13.47 15.85 -20.19
CA THR A 135 -14.58 14.99 -20.58
C THR A 135 -14.97 14.00 -19.48
N ASP A 136 -16.18 13.43 -19.55
CA ASP A 136 -16.62 12.40 -18.59
C ASP A 136 -15.74 11.14 -18.66
N ASP A 137 -15.21 10.81 -19.84
CA ASP A 137 -14.27 9.71 -20.03
C ASP A 137 -12.94 9.99 -19.32
N GLU A 138 -12.44 11.22 -19.37
CA GLU A 138 -11.24 11.64 -18.62
C GLU A 138 -11.49 11.66 -17.11
N LEU A 139 -12.67 12.09 -16.66
CA LEU A 139 -13.05 12.01 -15.24
C LEU A 139 -13.11 10.55 -14.76
N THR A 140 -13.64 9.64 -15.58
CA THR A 140 -13.65 8.20 -15.29
C THR A 140 -12.21 7.66 -15.19
N ALA A 141 -11.33 8.08 -16.10
CA ALA A 141 -9.91 7.71 -16.04
C ALA A 141 -9.24 8.23 -14.76
N PHE A 142 -9.58 9.44 -14.31
CA PHE A 142 -9.10 9.99 -13.05
C PHE A 142 -9.61 9.24 -11.81
N VAL A 143 -10.85 8.76 -11.82
CA VAL A 143 -11.39 7.89 -10.75
C VAL A 143 -10.57 6.60 -10.66
N GLU A 144 -10.25 5.97 -11.80
CA GLU A 144 -9.42 4.76 -11.82
C GLU A 144 -7.97 5.04 -11.39
N GLU A 145 -7.38 6.14 -11.87
CA GLU A 145 -6.04 6.58 -11.47
C GLU A 145 -5.96 6.81 -9.95
N PHE A 146 -6.97 7.47 -9.37
CA PHE A 146 -7.07 7.66 -7.93
C PHE A 146 -7.19 6.32 -7.19
N GLU A 147 -8.07 5.43 -7.65
CA GLU A 147 -8.30 4.11 -7.05
C GLU A 147 -7.01 3.28 -7.04
N GLU A 148 -6.27 3.25 -8.16
CA GLU A 148 -4.97 2.59 -8.26
C GLU A 148 -3.95 3.16 -7.26
N MET A 149 -3.83 4.49 -7.20
CA MET A 149 -2.93 5.18 -6.27
C MET A 149 -3.24 4.83 -4.80
N VAL A 150 -4.50 4.86 -4.39
CA VAL A 150 -4.87 4.56 -2.99
C VAL A 150 -4.78 3.06 -2.67
N ASN A 151 -5.01 2.20 -3.66
CA ASN A 151 -4.85 0.75 -3.54
C ASN A 151 -3.40 0.36 -3.23
N GLU A 152 -2.41 1.06 -3.78
CA GLU A 152 -1.01 0.84 -3.40
C GLU A 152 -0.77 1.06 -1.90
N HIS A 153 -1.51 1.99 -1.31
CA HIS A 153 -1.42 2.32 0.12
C HIS A 153 -2.36 1.48 0.98
N GLY A 154 -3.17 0.63 0.36
CA GLY A 154 -4.09 -0.27 1.03
C GLY A 154 -5.46 0.30 1.32
N TYR A 155 -5.80 1.42 0.68
CA TYR A 155 -7.09 2.03 0.76
C TYR A 155 -7.87 1.84 -0.53
N THR A 156 -9.16 2.14 -0.50
CA THR A 156 -10.04 2.25 -1.68
C THR A 156 -10.81 3.56 -1.55
N ALA A 157 -11.17 4.19 -2.68
CA ALA A 157 -12.12 5.29 -2.69
C ALA A 157 -13.50 4.86 -2.14
N GLY A 158 -13.74 3.54 -2.08
CA GLY A 158 -14.99 2.96 -1.61
C GLY A 158 -16.07 3.13 -2.66
N ASN A 159 -16.69 4.30 -2.72
CA ASN A 159 -17.71 4.63 -3.71
C ASN A 159 -17.12 5.48 -4.84
N LYS A 160 -16.92 4.84 -6.00
CA LYS A 160 -16.41 5.50 -7.20
C LYS A 160 -17.35 6.57 -7.75
N ASP A 161 -18.66 6.42 -7.55
CA ASP A 161 -19.65 7.40 -8.01
C ASP A 161 -19.54 8.70 -7.20
N ASP A 162 -19.31 8.61 -5.89
CA ASP A 162 -19.13 9.79 -5.03
C ASP A 162 -17.85 10.56 -5.42
N LEU A 163 -16.77 9.83 -5.72
CA LEU A 163 -15.53 10.41 -6.24
C LEU A 163 -15.77 11.07 -7.60
N PHE A 164 -16.46 10.40 -8.52
CA PHE A 164 -16.81 10.96 -9.83
C PHE A 164 -17.60 12.26 -9.68
N CYS A 165 -18.64 12.29 -8.84
CA CYS A 165 -19.43 13.49 -8.58
C CYS A 165 -18.59 14.63 -7.99
N MET A 166 -17.62 14.32 -7.12
CA MET A 166 -16.68 15.32 -6.60
C MET A 166 -15.83 15.92 -7.72
N LEU A 167 -15.26 15.09 -8.60
CA LEU A 167 -14.43 15.54 -9.72
C LEU A 167 -15.25 16.33 -10.75
N GLU A 168 -16.49 15.91 -11.03
CA GLU A 168 -17.41 16.65 -11.87
C GLU A 168 -17.75 18.03 -11.26
N THR A 169 -17.96 18.09 -9.95
CA THR A 169 -18.16 19.37 -9.24
C THR A 169 -16.94 20.28 -9.36
N CYS A 170 -15.73 19.72 -9.35
CA CYS A 170 -14.51 20.47 -9.60
C CYS A 170 -14.51 21.06 -11.01
N ARG A 171 -14.79 20.24 -12.05
CA ARG A 171 -14.91 20.68 -13.45
C ARG A 171 -15.87 21.85 -13.60
N GLN A 172 -17.08 21.74 -13.04
CA GLN A 172 -18.11 22.78 -13.13
C GLN A 172 -17.74 24.09 -12.42
N LYS A 173 -16.76 24.06 -11.50
CA LYS A 173 -16.27 25.24 -10.77
C LYS A 173 -15.02 25.85 -11.38
N VAL A 174 -14.41 25.21 -12.39
CA VAL A 174 -13.32 25.81 -13.16
C VAL A 174 -13.93 26.89 -14.06
N PRO A 175 -13.52 28.17 -13.93
CA PRO A 175 -14.02 29.23 -14.80
C PRO A 175 -13.68 28.94 -16.26
N ASP A 176 -14.59 29.27 -17.18
CA ASP A 176 -14.45 28.96 -18.62
C ASP A 176 -13.26 29.71 -19.25
N SER A 177 -12.80 30.80 -18.63
CA SER A 177 -11.58 31.49 -19.03
C SER A 177 -10.97 32.35 -17.91
N TRP A 178 -9.66 32.64 -18.01
CA TRP A 178 -8.99 33.66 -17.21
C TRP A 178 -9.60 35.07 -17.39
N GLU A 179 -10.35 35.30 -18.46
CA GLU A 179 -11.01 36.58 -18.74
C GLU A 179 -12.24 36.80 -17.82
N GLU A 180 -12.94 35.74 -17.42
CA GLU A 180 -14.05 35.83 -16.44
C GLU A 180 -13.56 36.12 -15.02
N ILE A 181 -12.41 35.57 -14.64
CA ILE A 181 -11.78 35.83 -13.32
C ILE A 181 -11.32 37.30 -13.22
N LEU A 182 -10.85 37.88 -14.33
CA LEU A 182 -10.42 39.28 -14.40
C LEU A 182 -11.59 40.26 -14.61
N ALA A 183 -12.75 39.78 -15.05
CA ALA A 183 -13.95 40.60 -15.28
C ALA A 183 -14.80 40.83 -14.02
N ASP A 184 -14.66 40.00 -12.97
CA ASP A 184 -15.35 40.17 -11.68
C ASP A 184 -14.38 40.13 -10.49
N PRO A 185 -13.56 41.18 -10.28
CA PRO A 185 -12.76 41.31 -9.09
C PRO A 185 -13.66 41.73 -7.93
N LYS A 186 -14.05 40.77 -7.09
CA LYS A 186 -14.64 41.08 -5.77
C LYS A 186 -13.64 41.76 -4.84
#